data_AF-A0A4P6FTT7-F1
#
_entry.id   AF-A0A4P6FTT7-F1
#
_cell.length_a   1.000
_cell.length_b   1.000
_cell.length_c   1.000
_cell.angle_alpha   90.00
_cell.angle_beta   90.00
_cell.angle_gamma   90.00
#
_symmetry.space_group_name_H-M   'P 1'
#
loop_
_entity.id
_entity.type
_entity.pdbx_description
1 polymer ?
#
loop_
_entity_poly.entity_id
_entity_poly.type
_entity_poly.pdbx_seq_one_letter_code
_entity_poly.pdbx_strand_id
1 'polypeptide(L)'
;MKKMFYVPVLAFVLAVLLVPSTVAAAVLALLVFAYLKYAGQPFNRADANNLRAQIAYRLLSVKLLALNGPMDDDTFDVHADIAPDEPQAAELRGKLREAAFAYPDDWAEYARQVYRAYRKDPVQLADRLEFIVCQLRATPGNISADSQDRLIQLAKSWKFGPEHVRGLLAKFKAPASSNMLAWK
;
A
#
# COMPACT_ATOMS: atom_id res chain seq x y z
N MET A 1 10.64 -17.55 20.15
CA MET A 1 11.70 -16.59 20.53
C MET A 1 11.36 -15.96 21.88
N LYS A 2 11.92 -16.46 22.99
CA LYS A 2 11.58 -16.05 24.39
C LYS A 2 12.77 -15.49 25.19
N LYS A 3 13.89 -15.12 24.53
CA LYS A 3 15.15 -14.79 25.21
C LYS A 3 15.50 -13.29 25.29
N MET A 4 14.70 -12.38 24.72
CA MET A 4 15.07 -10.95 24.68
C MET A 4 14.45 -10.07 25.78
N PHE A 5 13.62 -10.61 26.68
CA PHE A 5 12.98 -9.82 27.74
C PHE A 5 13.82 -9.68 29.02
N TYR A 6 14.88 -10.49 29.19
CA TYR A 6 15.67 -10.52 30.43
C TYR A 6 16.88 -9.58 30.42
N VAL A 7 17.39 -9.21 29.25
CA VAL A 7 18.58 -8.33 29.11
C VAL A 7 18.34 -6.92 29.67
N PRO A 8 17.18 -6.25 29.43
CA PRO A 8 16.94 -4.91 29.96
C PRO A 8 16.72 -4.92 31.49
N VAL A 9 16.05 -5.96 32.00
CA VAL A 9 15.78 -6.12 33.43
C VAL A 9 17.07 -6.42 34.19
N LEU A 10 17.96 -7.24 33.62
CA LEU A 10 19.28 -7.53 34.20
C LEU A 10 20.17 -6.29 34.21
N ALA A 11 20.18 -5.50 33.13
CA ALA A 11 20.92 -4.24 33.07
C ALA A 11 20.40 -3.20 34.08
N PHE A 12 19.09 -3.16 34.33
CA PHE A 12 18.47 -2.31 35.35
C PHE A 12 18.91 -2.69 36.77
N VAL A 13 18.91 -3.98 37.10
CA VAL A 13 19.36 -4.47 38.43
C VAL A 13 20.85 -4.19 38.65
N LEU A 14 21.69 -4.40 37.64
CA LEU A 14 23.13 -4.09 37.71
C LEU A 14 23.40 -2.59 37.90
N ALA A 15 22.65 -1.72 37.22
CA ALA A 15 22.84 -0.28 37.33
C ALA A 15 22.43 0.28 38.70
N VAL A 16 21.40 -0.31 39.35
CA VAL A 16 20.99 0.05 40.72
C VAL A 16 22.00 -0.44 41.76
N LEU A 17 22.62 -1.60 41.54
CA LEU A 17 23.62 -2.17 42.47
C LEU A 17 25.00 -1.49 42.39
N LEU A 18 25.36 -0.88 41.25
CA LEU A 18 26.69 -0.32 41.00
C LEU A 18 26.81 1.19 41.28
N VAL A 19 25.71 1.87 41.60
CA VAL A 19 25.71 3.34 41.81
C VAL A 19 25.35 3.67 43.26
N PRO A 20 26.28 4.17 44.09
CA PRO A 20 26.06 4.39 45.52
C PRO A 20 25.14 5.58 45.85
N SER A 21 24.71 6.33 44.83
CA SER A 21 23.81 7.47 44.97
C SER A 21 22.42 7.11 44.46
N THR A 22 21.45 7.12 45.37
CA THR A 22 20.02 6.92 45.09
C THR A 22 19.47 7.89 44.05
N VAL A 23 20.04 9.11 43.98
CA VAL A 23 19.67 10.16 43.02
C VAL A 23 20.14 9.79 41.60
N ALA A 24 21.36 9.28 41.46
CA ALA A 24 21.89 8.88 40.15
C ALA A 24 21.18 7.62 39.61
N ALA A 25 20.83 6.67 40.48
CA ALA A 25 20.00 5.52 40.12
C ALA A 25 18.59 5.92 39.69
N ALA A 26 17.97 6.89 40.38
CA ALA A 26 16.65 7.42 40.02
C ALA A 26 16.65 8.15 38.67
N VAL A 27 17.68 8.97 38.39
CA VAL A 27 17.84 9.64 37.09
C VAL A 27 18.05 8.62 35.97
N LEU A 28 18.89 7.60 36.19
CA LEU A 28 19.12 6.55 35.20
C LEU A 28 17.86 5.73 34.93
N ALA A 29 17.08 5.40 35.97
CA ALA A 29 15.79 4.73 35.83
C ALA A 29 14.78 5.58 35.05
N LEU A 30 14.76 6.90 35.27
CA LEU A 30 13.91 7.85 34.53
C LEU A 30 14.31 7.95 33.06
N LEU A 31 15.61 7.94 32.77
CA LEU A 31 16.13 7.93 31.39
C LEU A 31 15.87 6.61 30.68
N VAL A 32 15.98 5.46 31.37
CA VAL A 32 15.63 4.15 30.82
C VAL A 32 14.11 4.05 30.62
N PHE A 33 13.30 4.56 31.54
CA PHE A 33 11.85 4.62 31.37
C PHE A 33 11.45 5.55 30.23
N ALA A 34 12.05 6.74 30.13
CA ALA A 34 11.86 7.64 29.01
C ALA A 34 12.28 6.98 27.70
N TYR A 35 13.45 6.33 27.67
CA TYR A 35 13.90 5.57 26.51
C TYR A 35 12.93 4.44 26.17
N LEU A 36 12.46 3.62 27.10
CA LEU A 36 11.48 2.57 26.80
C LEU A 36 10.11 3.13 26.36
N LYS A 37 9.70 4.27 26.93
CA LYS A 37 8.44 4.96 26.61
C LYS A 37 8.48 5.70 25.27
N TYR A 38 9.66 6.18 24.84
CA TYR A 38 9.84 6.97 23.62
C TYR A 38 10.55 6.20 22.49
N ALA A 39 11.30 5.14 22.77
CA ALA A 39 11.86 4.21 21.76
C ALA A 39 10.80 3.26 21.20
N GLY A 40 9.66 3.11 21.88
CA GLY A 40 8.40 2.75 21.23
C GLY A 40 7.83 4.00 20.55
N GLN A 41 8.33 4.32 19.37
CA GLN A 41 7.86 5.45 18.56
C GLN A 41 6.32 5.48 18.53
N PRO A 42 5.70 6.68 18.52
CA PRO A 42 4.26 6.77 18.43
C PRO A 42 3.83 5.99 17.19
N PHE A 43 2.91 5.04 17.38
CA PHE A 43 2.16 4.45 16.29
C PHE A 43 1.37 5.59 15.66
N ASN A 44 2.01 6.30 14.74
CA ASN A 44 1.45 7.46 14.11
C ASN A 44 0.28 6.92 13.30
N ARG A 45 -0.94 7.28 13.71
CA ARG A 45 -2.15 6.80 13.00
C ARG A 45 -2.08 7.14 11.52
N ALA A 46 -1.36 8.22 11.16
CA ALA A 46 -1.03 8.55 9.79
C ALA A 46 -0.21 7.44 9.09
N ASP A 47 0.87 6.96 9.70
CA ASP A 47 1.73 5.91 9.14
C ASP A 47 0.99 4.57 9.00
N ALA A 48 0.16 4.22 9.99
CA ALA A 48 -0.67 3.01 9.92
C ALA A 48 -1.76 3.10 8.84
N ASN A 49 -2.35 4.28 8.64
CA ASN A 49 -3.34 4.52 7.59
C ASN A 49 -2.68 4.55 6.21
N ASN A 50 -1.49 5.12 6.09
CA ASN A 50 -0.70 5.11 4.85
C ASN A 50 -0.33 3.67 4.48
N LEU A 51 0.17 2.88 5.43
CA LEU A 51 0.46 1.47 5.21
C LEU A 51 -0.77 0.68 4.74
N ARG A 52 -1.94 0.89 5.37
CA ARG A 52 -3.20 0.28 4.92
C ARG A 52 -3.60 0.72 3.52
N ALA A 53 -3.41 1.99 3.19
CA ALA A 53 -3.71 2.53 1.86
C ALA A 53 -2.79 1.93 0.78
N GLN A 54 -1.51 1.74 1.09
CA GLN A 54 -0.54 1.09 0.22
C GLN A 54 -0.90 -0.39 -0.01
N ILE A 55 -1.26 -1.11 1.06
CA ILE A 55 -1.77 -2.48 0.97
C ILE A 55 -3.03 -2.54 0.10
N ALA A 56 -4.01 -1.67 0.38
CA ALA A 56 -5.25 -1.62 -0.39
C ALA A 56 -4.97 -1.30 -1.87
N TYR A 57 -4.06 -0.38 -2.18
CA TYR A 57 -3.67 -0.07 -3.55
C TYR A 57 -3.07 -1.28 -4.26
N ARG A 58 -2.21 -2.05 -3.59
CA ARG A 58 -1.62 -3.25 -4.16
C ARG A 58 -2.66 -4.34 -4.41
N LEU A 59 -3.56 -4.56 -3.46
CA LEU A 59 -4.67 -5.51 -3.60
C LEU A 59 -5.58 -5.11 -4.76
N LEU A 60 -5.95 -3.83 -4.84
CA LEU A 60 -6.69 -3.28 -5.98
C LEU A 60 -5.98 -3.54 -7.31
N SER A 61 -4.68 -3.23 -7.38
CA SER A 61 -3.89 -3.40 -8.60
C SER A 61 -3.90 -4.85 -9.06
N VAL A 62 -3.56 -5.79 -8.17
CA VAL A 62 -3.55 -7.23 -8.46
C VAL A 62 -4.92 -7.72 -8.96
N LYS A 63 -6.02 -7.27 -8.33
CA LYS A 63 -7.38 -7.64 -8.74
C LYS A 63 -7.73 -7.14 -10.14
N LEU A 64 -7.35 -5.91 -10.46
CA LEU A 64 -7.58 -5.35 -11.79
C LEU A 64 -6.73 -6.04 -12.86
N LEU A 65 -5.50 -6.42 -12.50
CA LEU A 65 -4.59 -7.09 -13.41
C LEU A 65 -5.01 -8.52 -13.73
N ALA A 66 -5.59 -9.24 -12.76
CA ALA A 66 -6.16 -10.57 -12.98
C ALA A 66 -7.26 -10.60 -14.05
N LEU A 67 -7.85 -9.45 -14.41
CA LEU A 67 -8.82 -9.33 -15.50
C LEU A 67 -8.19 -9.47 -16.88
N ASN A 68 -6.88 -9.20 -17.01
CA ASN A 68 -6.16 -9.26 -18.28
C ASN A 68 -5.49 -10.62 -18.55
N GLY A 69 -5.79 -11.63 -17.73
CA GLY A 69 -5.28 -12.99 -17.87
C GLY A 69 -4.24 -13.36 -16.81
N PRO A 70 -3.59 -14.53 -16.97
CA PRO A 70 -2.58 -15.01 -16.03
C PRO A 70 -1.36 -14.07 -16.02
N MET A 71 -0.88 -13.76 -14.82
CA MET A 71 0.36 -13.03 -14.61
C MET A 71 1.55 -13.98 -14.81
N ASP A 72 2.42 -13.67 -15.77
CA ASP A 72 3.74 -14.30 -15.90
C ASP A 72 4.78 -13.58 -15.02
N ASP A 73 5.96 -14.17 -14.88
CA ASP A 73 7.02 -13.67 -14.00
C ASP A 73 7.49 -12.25 -14.42
N ASP A 74 7.55 -11.97 -15.72
CA ASP A 74 7.89 -10.64 -16.27
C ASP A 74 6.85 -9.58 -15.86
N THR A 75 5.56 -9.94 -15.88
CA THR A 75 4.48 -9.08 -15.40
C THR A 75 4.62 -8.80 -13.91
N PHE A 76 4.96 -9.80 -13.10
CA PHE A 76 5.19 -9.62 -11.67
C PHE A 76 6.34 -8.66 -11.37
N ASP A 77 7.46 -8.76 -12.09
CA ASP A 77 8.62 -7.90 -11.89
C ASP A 77 8.29 -6.43 -12.22
N VAL A 78 7.60 -6.19 -13.35
CA VAL A 78 7.13 -4.85 -13.72
C VAL A 78 6.15 -4.28 -12.67
N HIS A 79 5.31 -5.12 -12.06
CA HIS A 79 4.44 -4.70 -10.96
C HIS A 79 5.15 -4.45 -9.63
N ALA A 80 6.26 -5.15 -9.37
CA ALA A 80 7.10 -4.89 -8.22
C ALA A 80 7.75 -3.50 -8.34
N ASP A 81 8.33 -3.20 -9.52
CA ASP A 81 9.06 -1.96 -9.78
C ASP A 81 8.17 -0.71 -9.85
N ILE A 82 6.96 -0.84 -10.40
CA ILE A 82 6.05 0.31 -10.62
C ILE A 82 5.20 0.63 -9.38
N ALA A 83 5.36 -0.10 -8.29
CA ALA A 83 4.61 0.19 -7.08
C ALA A 83 5.36 1.16 -6.18
N PRO A 84 4.91 2.42 -6.11
CA PRO A 84 5.69 3.50 -5.53
C PRO A 84 5.88 3.40 -4.01
N ASP A 85 5.24 2.44 -3.34
CA ASP A 85 5.17 2.38 -1.88
C ASP A 85 5.26 0.93 -1.35
N GLU A 86 6.41 0.27 -1.46
CA GLU A 86 6.60 -1.04 -0.85
C GLU A 86 6.89 -0.97 0.66
N PRO A 87 6.03 -1.51 1.52
CA PRO A 87 6.51 -2.08 2.77
C PRO A 87 7.25 -3.38 2.42
N GLN A 88 8.57 -3.39 2.64
CA GLN A 88 9.51 -4.47 2.31
C GLN A 88 9.25 -5.83 3.01
N ALA A 89 8.11 -6.00 3.68
CA ALA A 89 7.83 -7.17 4.49
C ALA A 89 7.36 -8.36 3.64
N ALA A 90 7.98 -9.52 3.83
CA ALA A 90 7.57 -10.81 3.24
C ALA A 90 6.08 -11.16 3.51
N GLU A 91 5.50 -10.64 4.58
CA GLU A 91 4.09 -10.79 4.93
C GLU A 91 3.14 -10.11 3.92
N LEU A 92 3.58 -9.03 3.27
CA LEU A 92 2.80 -8.37 2.21
C LEU A 92 2.73 -9.27 0.97
N ARG A 93 3.84 -9.91 0.60
CA ARG A 93 3.89 -10.82 -0.55
C ARG A 93 2.93 -11.99 -0.39
N GLY A 94 2.81 -12.55 0.82
CA GLY A 94 1.82 -13.58 1.15
C GLY A 94 0.38 -13.09 0.96
N LYS A 95 0.04 -11.92 1.51
CA LYS A 95 -1.31 -11.33 1.38
C LYS A 95 -1.67 -10.94 -0.06
N LEU A 96 -0.70 -10.46 -0.83
CA LEU A 96 -0.91 -10.14 -2.25
C LEU A 96 -1.17 -11.38 -3.09
N ARG A 97 -0.44 -12.47 -2.80
CA ARG A 97 -0.64 -13.77 -3.46
C ARG A 97 -2.01 -14.35 -3.11
N GLU A 98 -2.39 -14.38 -1.83
CA GLU A 98 -3.71 -14.86 -1.40
C GLU A 98 -4.85 -14.03 -1.98
N ALA A 99 -4.71 -12.70 -2.04
CA ALA A 99 -5.74 -11.84 -2.61
C ALA A 99 -5.87 -11.98 -4.14
N ALA A 100 -4.80 -12.29 -4.87
CA ALA A 100 -4.89 -12.64 -6.28
C ALA A 100 -5.80 -13.86 -6.50
N PHE A 101 -5.84 -14.79 -5.53
CA PHE A 101 -6.66 -16.01 -5.59
C PHE A 101 -8.05 -15.85 -4.95
N ALA A 102 -8.25 -14.90 -4.04
CA ALA A 102 -9.56 -14.57 -3.49
C ALA A 102 -10.42 -13.84 -4.55
N TYR A 103 -11.74 -13.99 -4.48
CA TYR A 103 -12.73 -13.57 -5.50
C TYR A 103 -12.44 -12.22 -6.22
N PRO A 104 -12.60 -12.14 -7.56
CA PRO A 104 -12.32 -10.94 -8.36
C PRO A 104 -13.14 -9.68 -8.01
N ASP A 105 -14.31 -9.84 -7.39
CA ASP A 105 -15.31 -8.78 -7.23
C ASP A 105 -15.14 -7.89 -5.97
N ASP A 106 -14.16 -8.18 -5.11
CA ASP A 106 -13.89 -7.39 -3.90
C ASP A 106 -13.06 -6.10 -4.17
N TRP A 107 -12.66 -5.84 -5.42
CA TRP A 107 -11.84 -4.68 -5.82
C TRP A 107 -12.42 -3.34 -5.33
N ALA A 108 -13.75 -3.21 -5.29
CA ALA A 108 -14.46 -1.99 -4.91
C ALA A 108 -14.23 -1.60 -3.44
N GLU A 109 -13.96 -2.56 -2.55
CA GLU A 109 -13.58 -2.24 -1.18
C GLU A 109 -12.20 -1.59 -1.13
N TYR A 110 -11.22 -2.18 -1.80
CA TYR A 110 -9.87 -1.63 -1.85
C TYR A 110 -9.84 -0.27 -2.54
N ALA A 111 -10.59 -0.08 -3.62
CA ALA A 111 -10.78 1.22 -4.26
C ALA A 111 -11.30 2.29 -3.29
N ARG A 112 -12.27 1.96 -2.43
CA ARG A 112 -12.78 2.88 -1.40
C ARG A 112 -11.72 3.21 -0.36
N GLN A 113 -10.90 2.25 0.05
CA GLN A 113 -9.83 2.47 1.03
C GLN A 113 -8.75 3.41 0.47
N VAL A 114 -8.30 3.18 -0.78
CA VAL A 114 -7.35 4.04 -1.50
C VAL A 114 -7.90 5.47 -1.63
N TYR A 115 -9.15 5.63 -2.07
CA TYR A 115 -9.78 6.95 -2.17
C TYR A 115 -9.83 7.66 -0.82
N ARG A 116 -10.24 6.98 0.26
CA ARG A 116 -10.33 7.60 1.59
C ARG A 116 -8.99 8.12 2.10
N ALA A 117 -7.91 7.42 1.77
CA ALA A 117 -6.56 7.81 2.15
C ALA A 117 -6.06 9.01 1.33
N TYR A 118 -6.19 8.94 0.00
CA TYR A 118 -5.56 9.91 -0.90
C TYR A 118 -6.49 11.04 -1.38
N ARG A 119 -7.80 11.03 -1.07
CA ARG A 119 -8.73 12.10 -1.52
C ARG A 119 -8.35 13.53 -1.12
N LYS A 120 -7.49 13.69 -0.11
CA LYS A 120 -6.98 15.00 0.33
C LYS A 120 -5.78 15.49 -0.49
N ASP A 121 -5.16 14.58 -1.24
CA ASP A 121 -4.05 14.83 -2.15
C ASP A 121 -4.44 14.34 -3.56
N PRO A 122 -5.07 15.20 -4.38
CA PRO A 122 -5.56 14.82 -5.69
C PRO A 122 -4.43 14.46 -6.66
N VAL A 123 -3.21 14.95 -6.44
CA VAL A 123 -2.04 14.61 -7.26
C VAL A 123 -1.67 13.15 -6.99
N GLN A 124 -1.54 12.77 -5.71
CA GLN A 124 -1.22 11.40 -5.35
C GLN A 124 -2.30 10.41 -5.81
N LEU A 125 -3.57 10.77 -5.71
CA LEU A 125 -4.67 9.92 -6.21
C LEU A 125 -4.64 9.77 -7.73
N ALA A 126 -4.29 10.83 -8.47
CA ALA A 126 -4.13 10.79 -9.93
C ALA A 126 -2.93 9.91 -10.32
N ASP A 127 -1.80 10.04 -9.63
CA ASP A 127 -0.63 9.18 -9.84
C ASP A 127 -0.97 7.70 -9.64
N ARG A 128 -1.75 7.37 -8.59
CA ARG A 128 -2.20 5.98 -8.35
C ARG A 128 -3.09 5.47 -9.48
N LEU A 129 -3.95 6.30 -10.07
CA LEU A 129 -4.72 5.90 -11.25
C LEU A 129 -3.83 5.68 -12.47
N GLU A 130 -2.87 6.58 -12.70
CA GLU A 130 -1.91 6.46 -13.80
C GLU A 130 -1.09 5.16 -13.68
N PHE A 131 -0.58 4.86 -12.47
CA PHE A 131 0.17 3.64 -12.24
C PHE A 131 -0.66 2.38 -12.48
N ILE A 132 -1.95 2.35 -12.12
CA ILE A 132 -2.84 1.22 -12.46
C ILE A 132 -2.93 1.05 -13.99
N VAL A 133 -3.08 2.13 -14.75
CA VAL A 133 -3.15 2.06 -16.22
C VAL A 133 -1.83 1.56 -16.80
N CYS A 134 -0.69 2.04 -16.28
CA CYS A 134 0.64 1.58 -16.67
C CYS A 134 0.84 0.08 -16.39
N GLN A 135 0.39 -0.38 -15.22
CA GLN A 135 0.43 -1.78 -14.83
C GLN A 135 -0.45 -2.64 -15.74
N LEU A 136 -1.70 -2.24 -16.01
CA LEU A 136 -2.57 -2.97 -16.94
C LEU A 136 -1.96 -3.07 -18.35
N ARG A 137 -1.26 -2.01 -18.78
CA ARG A 137 -0.57 -1.98 -20.08
C ARG A 137 0.59 -2.98 -20.17
N ALA A 138 1.25 -3.27 -19.05
CA ALA A 138 2.38 -4.19 -18.96
C ALA A 138 1.96 -5.66 -19.07
N THR A 139 0.69 -5.99 -18.81
CA THR A 139 0.20 -7.37 -18.94
C THR A 139 0.15 -7.85 -20.41
N PRO A 140 0.27 -9.17 -20.67
CA PRO A 140 0.18 -9.72 -22.03
C PRO A 140 -1.15 -9.39 -22.73
N GLY A 141 -2.24 -9.35 -21.96
CA GLY A 141 -3.57 -8.99 -22.44
C GLY A 141 -3.73 -7.51 -22.80
N ASN A 142 -2.75 -6.65 -22.46
CA ASN A 142 -2.81 -5.20 -22.64
C ASN A 142 -4.09 -4.61 -21.98
N ILE A 143 -4.45 -3.36 -22.22
CA ILE A 143 -5.67 -2.76 -21.65
C ILE A 143 -6.91 -3.23 -22.43
N SER A 144 -7.46 -4.38 -22.02
CA SER A 144 -8.68 -4.99 -22.57
C SER A 144 -9.94 -4.15 -22.35
N ALA A 145 -11.03 -4.46 -23.06
CA ALA A 145 -12.33 -3.79 -22.87
C ALA A 145 -12.87 -3.94 -21.43
N ASP A 146 -12.73 -5.13 -20.84
CA ASP A 146 -13.15 -5.41 -19.47
C ASP A 146 -12.35 -4.58 -18.45
N SER A 147 -11.04 -4.46 -18.67
CA SER A 147 -10.17 -3.60 -17.86
C SER A 147 -10.55 -2.13 -18.01
N GLN A 148 -10.91 -1.67 -19.22
CA GLN A 148 -11.42 -0.31 -19.41
C GLN A 148 -12.74 -0.08 -18.68
N ASP A 149 -13.66 -1.05 -18.67
CA ASP A 149 -14.91 -0.94 -17.92
C ASP A 149 -14.67 -0.84 -16.41
N ARG A 150 -13.69 -1.56 -15.88
CA ARG A 150 -13.28 -1.42 -14.48
C ARG A 150 -12.57 -0.10 -14.22
N LEU A 151 -11.74 0.40 -15.13
CA LEU A 151 -11.15 1.73 -15.03
C LEU A 151 -12.23 2.82 -14.99
N ILE A 152 -13.31 2.70 -15.77
CA ILE A 152 -14.46 3.63 -15.71
C ILE A 152 -15.10 3.58 -14.32
N GLN A 153 -15.38 2.38 -13.79
CA GLN A 153 -16.00 2.23 -12.48
C GLN A 153 -15.10 2.78 -11.36
N LEU A 154 -13.80 2.51 -11.45
CA LEU A 154 -12.80 3.04 -10.52
C LEU A 154 -12.74 4.56 -10.58
N ALA A 155 -12.62 5.14 -11.77
CA ALA A 155 -12.56 6.58 -11.99
C ALA A 155 -13.81 7.30 -11.46
N LYS A 156 -15.01 6.74 -11.70
CA LYS A 156 -16.26 7.24 -11.10
C LYS A 156 -16.22 7.20 -9.58
N SER A 157 -15.69 6.13 -8.98
CA SER A 157 -15.56 6.01 -7.53
C SER A 157 -14.58 7.03 -6.94
N TRP A 158 -13.54 7.37 -7.70
CA TRP A 158 -12.48 8.32 -7.32
C TRP A 158 -12.74 9.75 -7.78
N LYS A 159 -13.91 10.01 -8.39
CA LYS A 159 -14.34 11.32 -8.88
C LYS A 159 -13.48 11.91 -10.02
N PHE A 160 -12.85 11.04 -10.81
CA PHE A 160 -12.23 11.45 -12.07
C PHE A 160 -13.28 11.52 -13.20
N GLY A 161 -13.14 12.53 -14.06
CA GLY A 161 -13.96 12.69 -15.25
C GLY A 161 -13.49 11.82 -16.43
N PRO A 162 -14.35 11.64 -17.46
CA PRO A 162 -14.03 10.82 -18.64
C PRO A 162 -12.79 11.32 -19.39
N GLU A 163 -12.62 12.64 -19.50
CA GLU A 163 -11.47 13.24 -20.20
C GLU A 163 -10.13 12.86 -19.57
N HIS A 164 -10.08 12.74 -18.24
CA HIS A 164 -8.85 12.34 -17.55
C HIS A 164 -8.47 10.90 -17.91
N VAL A 165 -9.43 9.97 -17.88
CA VAL A 165 -9.18 8.56 -18.19
C VAL A 165 -8.85 8.37 -19.68
N ARG A 166 -9.54 9.08 -20.58
CA ARG A 166 -9.21 9.08 -22.01
C ARG A 166 -7.80 9.59 -22.28
N GLY A 167 -7.40 10.67 -21.59
CA GLY A 167 -6.05 11.20 -21.67
C GLY A 167 -5.00 10.18 -21.24
N LEU A 168 -5.25 9.44 -20.15
CA LEU A 168 -4.38 8.36 -19.70
C LEU A 168 -4.30 7.23 -20.73
N LEU A 169 -5.44 6.74 -21.23
CA LEU A 169 -5.45 5.68 -22.25
C LEU A 169 -4.70 6.09 -23.52
N ALA A 170 -4.88 7.34 -23.98
CA ALA A 170 -4.14 7.89 -25.11
C ALA A 170 -2.63 7.95 -24.84
N LYS A 171 -2.21 8.40 -23.64
CA LYS A 171 -0.80 8.44 -23.21
C LYS A 171 -0.14 7.05 -23.29
N PHE A 172 -0.86 6.00 -22.92
CA PHE A 172 -0.37 4.62 -22.97
C PHE A 172 -0.70 3.87 -24.28
N LYS A 173 -1.16 4.59 -25.31
CA LYS A 173 -1.51 4.04 -26.64
C LYS A 173 -2.53 2.89 -26.58
N ALA A 174 -3.48 2.97 -25.65
CA ALA A 174 -4.58 2.02 -25.52
C ALA A 174 -5.82 2.53 -26.28
N PRO A 175 -6.37 1.77 -27.25
CA PRO A 175 -7.58 2.18 -27.97
C PRO A 175 -8.78 2.19 -27.01
N ALA A 176 -9.58 3.25 -27.03
CA ALA A 176 -10.76 3.38 -26.18
C ALA A 176 -11.85 2.39 -26.59
N SER A 177 -12.44 1.69 -25.61
CA SER A 177 -13.59 0.81 -25.80
C SER A 177 -14.85 1.61 -26.12
N SER A 178 -15.87 0.94 -26.67
CA SER A 178 -17.19 1.53 -26.92
C SER A 178 -17.80 2.16 -25.66
N ASN A 179 -17.66 1.50 -24.51
CA ASN A 179 -18.14 1.99 -23.23
C ASN A 179 -17.38 3.25 -22.76
N MET A 180 -16.06 3.31 -22.99
CA MET A 180 -15.25 4.50 -22.68
C MET A 180 -15.65 5.69 -23.56
N LEU A 181 -15.98 5.45 -24.83
CA LEU A 181 -16.48 6.47 -25.75
C LEU A 181 -17.90 6.92 -25.40
N ALA A 182 -18.75 6.02 -24.91
CA ALA A 182 -20.12 6.32 -24.51
C ALA A 182 -20.21 7.05 -23.15
N TRP A 183 -19.18 6.99 -22.31
CA TRP A 183 -19.16 7.66 -21.02
C TRP A 183 -19.12 9.20 -21.18
N LYS A 184 -20.18 9.88 -20.73
CA LYS A 184 -20.27 11.34 -20.67
C LYS A 184 -20.01 11.86 -19.26
#